data_AF-A0A9E3U0V5-F1
#
_entry.id   AF-A0A9E3U0V5-F1
#
_cell.length_a   1.000
_cell.length_b   1.000
_cell.length_c   1.000
_cell.angle_alpha   90.00
_cell.angle_beta   90.00
_cell.angle_gamma   90.00
#
_symmetry.space_group_name_H-M   'P 1'
#
loop_
_entity.id
_entity.type
_entity.pdbx_description
1 polymer ?
#
loop_
_entity_poly.entity_id
_entity_poly.type
_entity_poly.pdbx_seq_one_letter_code
_entity_poly.pdbx_strand_id
1 'polypeptide(L)'
;RYARSGRSDLAIELFQALAERHGEERVVDDALAWMVMHLASAEAAHHQAASGRASVQPASARVGAFETGVQGAAAVAPLGGFDQVVIPASAPADRGPPGAREAQRALALFATIERTRPRLAARPELQLAQAAAQRSAGQAAEATAVYRRLAAAPLSGPEGECARAELWISDPRSACPKPLVHCVRAGEKPFLDGKLDDALWQSARTMQLQSRYGEDEAWPAVALLARDDEFLYFAAVCTRVPGMQYEASAGPRPRDADLSGRDQLELLLDVNRDWSSYYRFQFDQRGFTAEACAGDAAWNPTYHVATAGDERQWTIEAAIPLSALTTAAPPRGACWGAAVKRIAPGVGKQSWGRAASFENAAAAGLLMFE
;
A
#
# COMPACT_ATOMS: atom_id res chain seq x y z
N ARG A 1 -8.90 1.48 16.33
CA ARG A 1 -9.85 2.52 15.84
C ARG A 1 -9.10 3.66 15.15
N TYR A 2 -8.21 4.37 15.84
CA TYR A 2 -7.45 5.48 15.25
C TYR A 2 -6.64 5.13 13.99
N ALA A 3 -5.98 3.96 13.99
CA ALA A 3 -5.26 3.45 12.82
C ALA A 3 -6.13 3.28 11.56
N ARG A 4 -7.45 3.05 11.70
CA ARG A 4 -8.38 2.85 10.58
C ARG A 4 -9.15 4.12 10.20
N SER A 5 -8.89 5.24 10.87
CA SER A 5 -9.65 6.49 10.71
C SER A 5 -8.74 7.68 10.42
N GLY A 6 -7.59 7.44 9.78
CA GLY A 6 -6.62 8.46 9.40
C GLY A 6 -5.93 9.19 10.53
N ARG A 7 -6.01 8.66 11.76
CA ARG A 7 -5.33 9.24 12.93
C ARG A 7 -4.15 8.37 13.34
N SER A 8 -3.25 8.13 12.40
CA SER A 8 -2.09 7.26 12.58
C SER A 8 -1.13 7.79 13.66
N ASP A 9 -0.94 9.10 13.78
CA ASP A 9 -0.11 9.68 14.84
C ASP A 9 -0.65 9.38 16.25
N LEU A 10 -1.96 9.57 16.46
CA LEU A 10 -2.61 9.18 17.72
C LEU A 10 -2.57 7.67 17.96
N ALA A 11 -2.61 6.86 16.90
CA ALA A 11 -2.46 5.42 17.02
C ALA A 11 -1.04 5.05 17.49
N ILE A 12 -0.01 5.68 16.92
CA ILE A 12 1.39 5.51 17.32
C ILE A 12 1.57 5.92 18.80
N GLU A 13 1.09 7.09 19.20
CA GLU A 13 1.19 7.56 20.59
C GLU A 13 0.49 6.60 21.57
N LEU A 14 -0.71 6.13 21.22
CA LEU A 14 -1.44 5.18 22.05
C LEU A 14 -0.70 3.83 22.16
N PHE A 15 -0.14 3.34 21.06
CA PHE A 15 0.60 2.08 21.03
C PHE A 15 1.95 2.18 21.76
N GLN A 16 2.62 3.32 21.71
CA GLN A 16 3.78 3.61 22.55
C GLN A 16 3.41 3.57 24.03
N ALA A 17 2.36 4.30 24.43
CA ALA A 17 1.89 4.30 25.81
C ALA A 17 1.45 2.91 26.28
N LEU A 18 0.85 2.11 25.39
CA LEU A 18 0.51 0.72 25.67
C LEU A 18 1.76 -0.12 25.92
N ALA A 19 2.77 -0.02 25.06
CA ALA A 19 4.03 -0.76 25.18
C ALA A 19 4.88 -0.35 26.39
N GLU A 20 4.76 0.88 26.85
CA GLU A 20 5.42 1.38 28.07
C GLU A 20 4.74 0.89 29.35
N ARG A 21 3.41 0.76 29.34
CA ARG A 21 2.60 0.42 30.52
C ARG A 21 2.38 -1.07 30.70
N HIS A 22 2.47 -1.84 29.61
CA HIS A 22 2.17 -3.28 29.58
C HIS A 22 3.38 -4.08 29.09
N GLY A 23 3.57 -5.27 29.67
CA GLY A 23 4.73 -6.14 29.43
C GLY A 23 4.63 -6.98 28.14
N GLU A 24 4.86 -8.28 28.26
CA GLU A 24 4.83 -9.26 27.14
C GLU A 24 3.42 -9.73 26.79
N GLU A 25 2.45 -8.82 26.78
CA GLU A 25 1.09 -9.15 26.37
C GLU A 25 1.00 -9.21 24.84
N ARG A 26 0.24 -10.15 24.28
CA ARG A 26 0.03 -10.28 22.83
C ARG A 26 -0.44 -8.98 22.17
N VAL A 27 -1.26 -8.20 22.87
CA VAL A 27 -1.77 -6.91 22.37
C VAL A 27 -0.64 -5.89 22.18
N VAL A 28 0.41 -5.96 23.00
CA VAL A 28 1.60 -5.11 22.87
C VAL A 28 2.43 -5.55 21.67
N ASP A 29 2.58 -6.86 21.45
CA ASP A 29 3.25 -7.40 20.27
C ASP A 29 2.57 -6.94 18.97
N ASP A 30 1.24 -7.03 18.92
CA ASP A 30 0.46 -6.62 17.75
C ASP A 30 0.56 -5.10 17.52
N ALA A 31 0.60 -4.30 18.60
CA ALA A 31 0.80 -2.85 18.54
C ALA A 31 2.19 -2.47 18.03
N LEU A 32 3.25 -3.10 18.57
CA LEU A 32 4.64 -2.89 18.14
C LEU A 32 4.88 -3.33 16.69
N ALA A 33 4.33 -4.49 16.31
CA ALA A 33 4.33 -4.97 14.93
C ALA A 33 3.71 -3.94 13.99
N TRP A 34 2.51 -3.48 14.33
CA TRP A 34 1.80 -2.48 13.53
C TRP A 34 2.60 -1.19 13.39
N MET A 35 3.22 -0.69 14.48
CA MET A 35 4.02 0.53 14.43
C MET A 35 5.24 0.39 13.50
N VAL A 36 5.96 -0.73 13.55
CA VAL A 36 7.11 -0.96 12.64
C VAL A 36 6.66 -0.97 11.19
N MET A 37 5.60 -1.73 10.87
CA MET A 37 5.09 -1.83 9.49
C MET A 37 4.56 -0.47 8.99
N HIS A 38 3.81 0.25 9.83
CA HIS A 38 3.30 1.59 9.48
C HIS A 38 4.43 2.59 9.24
N LEU A 39 5.47 2.59 10.07
CA LEU A 39 6.63 3.49 9.91
C LEU A 39 7.52 3.09 8.72
N ALA A 40 7.50 1.83 8.29
CA ALA A 40 8.22 1.35 7.11
C ALA A 40 7.49 1.67 5.79
N SER A 41 6.19 1.97 5.84
CA SER A 41 5.35 2.22 4.66
C SER A 41 5.63 3.55 3.99
N ALA A 42 5.90 3.48 2.68
CA ALA A 42 6.06 4.69 1.85
C ALA A 42 4.71 5.35 1.53
N GLU A 43 3.64 4.55 1.45
CA GLU A 43 2.26 4.97 1.25
C GLU A 43 1.79 5.83 2.42
N ALA A 44 1.98 5.31 3.64
CA ALA A 44 1.64 6.02 4.87
C ALA A 44 2.45 7.32 5.00
N ALA A 45 3.76 7.26 4.74
CA ALA A 45 4.62 8.44 4.79
C ALA A 45 4.21 9.51 3.76
N HIS A 46 3.91 9.11 2.52
CA HIS A 46 3.45 10.03 1.46
C HIS A 46 2.10 10.66 1.82
N HIS A 47 1.14 9.86 2.30
CA HIS A 47 -0.16 10.36 2.71
C HIS A 47 -0.08 11.35 3.88
N GLN A 48 0.74 11.06 4.89
CA GLN A 48 0.97 11.96 6.02
C GLN A 48 1.62 13.28 5.56
N ALA A 49 2.65 13.21 4.71
CA ALA A 49 3.32 14.40 4.18
C ALA A 49 2.39 15.28 3.33
N ALA A 50 1.53 14.67 2.50
CA ALA A 50 0.54 15.38 1.70
C ALA A 50 -0.52 16.08 2.56
N SER A 51 -1.01 15.40 3.60
CA SER A 51 -1.99 15.95 4.55
C SER A 51 -1.42 17.10 5.37
N GLY A 52 -0.16 16.99 5.81
CA GLY A 52 0.57 18.06 6.49
C GLY A 52 0.73 19.31 5.60
N ARG A 53 1.09 19.14 4.32
CA ARG A 53 1.19 20.27 3.36
C ARG A 53 -0.15 20.97 3.13
N ALA A 54 -1.25 20.22 3.06
CA ALA A 54 -2.58 20.80 2.93
C ALA A 54 -2.98 21.65 4.14
N SER A 55 -2.53 21.26 5.35
CA SER A 55 -2.78 22.02 6.59
C SER A 55 -1.93 23.29 6.76
N VAL A 56 -0.81 23.41 6.03
CA VAL A 56 0.18 24.50 6.16
C VAL A 56 0.00 25.59 5.08
N GLN A 57 -1.12 25.63 4.33
CA GLN A 57 -1.42 26.80 3.51
C GLN A 57 -1.43 28.06 4.39
N PRO A 58 -0.61 29.10 4.09
CA PRO A 58 -0.52 30.25 4.95
C PRO A 58 -1.82 31.03 4.85
N ALA A 59 -2.63 30.96 5.90
CA ALA A 59 -3.53 32.04 6.22
C ALA A 59 -2.65 33.28 6.40
N SER A 60 -2.65 34.17 5.41
CA SER A 60 -2.08 35.51 5.51
C SER A 60 -2.96 36.36 6.44
N ALA A 61 -3.04 35.95 7.71
CA ALA A 61 -3.59 36.76 8.77
C ALA A 61 -2.45 37.51 9.43
N ARG A 62 -2.29 38.78 9.07
CA ARG A 62 -1.57 39.75 9.88
C ARG A 62 -2.20 39.75 11.28
N VAL A 63 -1.50 39.23 12.28
CA VAL A 63 -1.87 39.41 13.68
C VAL A 63 -0.70 40.09 14.39
N GLY A 64 -0.98 41.29 14.87
CA GLY A 64 -0.04 42.16 15.55
C GLY A 64 0.47 41.55 16.86
N ALA A 65 1.70 41.95 17.19
CA ALA A 65 2.38 41.59 18.41
C ALA A 65 1.54 41.91 19.65
N PHE A 66 1.39 40.90 20.52
CA PHE A 66 1.16 41.11 21.94
C PHE A 66 2.05 40.15 22.72
N GLU A 67 3.07 40.73 23.35
CA GLU A 67 3.87 40.09 24.39
C GLU A 67 3.02 39.94 25.66
N THR A 68 2.98 38.76 26.25
CA THR A 68 2.88 38.62 27.71
C THR A 68 3.61 37.34 28.13
N GLY A 69 4.58 37.50 29.03
CA GLY A 69 5.37 36.41 29.59
C GLY A 69 4.69 35.77 30.80
N VAL A 70 4.96 34.47 31.00
CA VAL A 70 4.87 33.81 32.31
C VAL A 70 6.01 32.78 32.38
N GLN A 71 6.77 32.85 33.47
CA GLN A 71 7.92 32.02 33.82
C GLN A 71 7.50 30.70 34.50
N GLY A 72 8.20 29.62 34.16
CA GLY A 72 8.74 28.58 35.06
C GLY A 72 7.81 27.76 35.97
N ALA A 73 7.69 26.46 35.70
CA ALA A 73 7.37 25.45 36.71
C ALA A 73 8.25 24.20 36.53
N ALA A 74 8.68 23.67 37.66
CA ALA A 74 9.85 22.82 37.86
C ALA A 74 9.71 21.37 37.36
N ALA A 75 10.86 20.79 37.00
CA ALA A 75 11.04 19.40 36.61
C ALA A 75 10.81 18.44 37.80
N VAL A 76 9.98 17.42 37.59
CA VAL A 76 9.83 16.26 38.47
C VAL A 76 10.67 15.12 37.90
N ALA A 77 11.63 14.61 38.67
CA ALA A 77 12.46 13.47 38.29
C ALA A 77 11.67 12.15 38.42
N PRO A 78 11.77 11.20 37.47
CA PRO A 78 11.23 9.87 37.66
C PRO A 78 12.21 8.95 38.40
N LEU A 79 11.68 8.21 39.38
CA LEU A 79 12.33 7.12 40.08
C LEU A 79 12.44 5.90 39.14
N GLY A 80 13.51 5.12 39.30
CA GLY A 80 14.04 4.19 38.31
C GLY A 80 13.27 2.89 38.09
N GLY A 81 13.72 2.16 37.06
CA GLY A 81 13.72 0.69 37.09
C GLY A 81 12.94 -0.07 36.03
N PHE A 82 12.71 0.47 34.82
CA PHE A 82 12.33 -0.35 33.66
C PHE A 82 13.08 0.15 32.42
N ASP A 83 13.59 -0.79 31.61
CA ASP A 83 14.38 -0.54 30.41
C ASP A 83 13.51 0.22 29.39
N GLN A 84 13.56 1.56 29.42
CA GLN A 84 12.67 2.44 28.67
C GLN A 84 12.84 2.23 27.17
N VAL A 85 11.72 2.00 26.47
CA VAL A 85 11.65 2.12 25.01
C VAL A 85 11.63 3.61 24.67
N VAL A 86 12.79 4.26 24.67
CA VAL A 86 12.91 5.67 24.26
C VAL A 86 13.00 5.73 22.74
N ILE A 87 11.90 6.06 22.06
CA ILE A 87 11.94 6.43 20.64
C ILE A 87 12.28 7.93 20.58
N PRO A 88 13.43 8.35 20.00
CA PRO A 88 13.80 9.76 19.98
C PRO A 88 12.82 10.56 19.12
N ALA A 89 12.18 11.57 19.73
CA ALA A 89 11.20 12.43 19.08
C ALA A 89 11.81 13.46 18.10
N SER A 90 13.14 13.56 18.00
CA SER A 90 13.80 14.64 17.27
C SER A 90 15.03 14.14 16.49
N ALA A 91 14.86 13.90 15.19
CA ALA A 91 15.95 13.83 14.22
C ALA A 91 15.99 15.17 13.45
N PRO A 92 17.17 15.65 13.01
CA PRO A 92 17.34 16.98 12.44
C PRO A 92 16.56 17.17 11.11
N ALA A 93 16.35 18.44 10.76
CA ALA A 93 15.49 18.92 9.69
C ALA A 93 15.65 18.19 8.34
N ASP A 94 14.49 17.95 7.74
CA ASP A 94 14.14 17.26 6.50
C ASP A 94 15.07 17.59 5.31
N ARG A 95 16.06 16.72 5.05
CA ARG A 95 16.88 16.71 3.82
C ARG A 95 17.00 15.30 3.21
N GLY A 96 16.20 14.35 3.68
CA GLY A 96 16.16 12.99 3.15
C GLY A 96 15.09 12.84 2.06
N PRO A 97 15.12 11.72 1.30
CA PRO A 97 13.97 11.37 0.46
C PRO A 97 12.70 11.21 1.34
N PRO A 98 11.50 11.43 0.79
CA PRO A 98 10.23 11.26 1.51
C PRO A 98 10.18 9.89 2.20
N GLY A 99 9.82 9.87 3.48
CA GLY A 99 9.76 8.64 4.29
C GLY A 99 11.09 8.22 4.93
N ALA A 100 12.22 8.90 4.69
CA ALA A 100 13.50 8.56 5.31
C ALA A 100 13.49 8.71 6.84
N ARG A 101 12.78 9.72 7.36
CA ARG A 101 12.62 9.94 8.81
C ARG A 101 11.81 8.81 9.44
N GLU A 102 10.70 8.44 8.81
CA GLU A 102 9.81 7.35 9.25
C GLU A 102 10.56 6.02 9.20
N ALA A 103 11.32 5.76 8.14
CA ALA A 103 12.17 4.59 8.03
C ALA A 103 13.21 4.51 9.17
N GLN A 104 13.88 5.60 9.52
CA GLN A 104 14.80 5.62 10.67
C GLN A 104 14.09 5.32 11.99
N ARG A 105 12.87 5.84 12.19
CA ARG A 105 12.05 5.53 13.37
C ARG A 105 11.66 4.05 13.39
N ALA A 106 11.30 3.46 12.24
CA ALA A 106 10.99 2.04 12.12
C ALA A 106 12.20 1.18 12.53
N LEU A 107 13.41 1.52 12.06
CA LEU A 107 14.63 0.78 12.39
C LEU A 107 15.02 0.90 13.87
N ALA A 108 14.89 2.09 14.46
CA ALA A 108 15.14 2.28 15.90
C ALA A 108 14.16 1.46 16.77
N LEU A 109 12.88 1.44 16.38
CA LEU A 109 11.88 0.61 17.03
C LEU A 109 12.18 -0.88 16.86
N PHE A 110 12.50 -1.31 15.64
CA PHE A 110 12.84 -2.71 15.37
C PHE A 110 14.06 -3.16 16.19
N ALA A 111 15.12 -2.36 16.28
CA ALA A 111 16.29 -2.69 17.11
C ALA A 111 15.91 -2.87 18.60
N THR A 112 14.95 -2.09 19.09
CA THR A 112 14.43 -2.25 20.44
C THR A 112 13.62 -3.54 20.58
N ILE A 113 12.79 -3.88 19.59
CA ILE A 113 12.03 -5.14 19.55
C ILE A 113 12.97 -6.35 19.45
N GLU A 114 14.04 -6.28 18.66
CA GLU A 114 15.04 -7.34 18.54
C GLU A 114 15.72 -7.65 19.88
N ARG A 115 16.05 -6.61 20.65
CA ARG A 115 16.63 -6.73 22.01
C ARG A 115 15.64 -7.25 23.04
N THR A 116 14.40 -6.76 23.02
CA THR A 116 13.43 -6.97 24.11
C THR A 116 12.44 -8.11 23.84
N ARG A 117 12.13 -8.38 22.58
CA ARG A 117 11.12 -9.35 22.12
C ARG A 117 11.62 -10.12 20.88
N PRO A 118 12.66 -10.97 21.01
CA PRO A 118 13.28 -11.66 19.86
C PRO A 118 12.31 -12.51 19.02
N ARG A 119 11.29 -13.11 19.66
CA ARG A 119 10.26 -13.89 18.96
C ARG A 119 9.38 -13.02 18.05
N LEU A 120 9.11 -11.78 18.44
CA LEU A 120 8.40 -10.81 17.61
C LEU A 120 9.27 -10.36 16.44
N ALA A 121 10.54 -10.03 16.70
CA ALA A 121 11.50 -9.65 15.65
C ALA A 121 11.79 -10.78 14.64
N ALA A 122 11.59 -12.05 15.03
CA ALA A 122 11.76 -13.20 14.16
C ALA A 122 10.59 -13.41 13.18
N ARG A 123 9.47 -12.67 13.33
CA ARG A 123 8.32 -12.78 12.42
C ARG A 123 8.72 -12.30 11.00
N PRO A 124 8.49 -13.10 9.94
CA PRO A 124 8.92 -12.75 8.58
C PRO A 124 8.39 -11.40 8.08
N GLU A 125 7.15 -11.06 8.40
CA GLU A 125 6.51 -9.80 8.03
C GLU A 125 7.23 -8.58 8.63
N LEU A 126 7.71 -8.68 9.87
CA LEU A 126 8.50 -7.62 10.52
C LEU A 126 9.90 -7.52 9.90
N GLN A 127 10.50 -8.63 9.50
CA GLN A 127 11.80 -8.65 8.82
C GLN A 127 11.70 -8.03 7.42
N LEU A 128 10.62 -8.28 6.67
CA LEU A 128 10.37 -7.61 5.40
C LEU A 128 10.20 -6.09 5.57
N ALA A 129 9.43 -5.66 6.58
CA ALA A 129 9.27 -4.25 6.92
C ALA A 129 10.61 -3.60 7.34
N GLN A 130 11.43 -4.30 8.13
CA GLN A 130 12.78 -3.86 8.47
C GLN A 130 13.64 -3.66 7.22
N ALA A 131 13.63 -4.62 6.29
CA ALA A 131 14.40 -4.54 5.06
C ALA A 131 13.93 -3.40 4.14
N ALA A 132 12.61 -3.12 4.11
CA ALA A 132 12.04 -1.96 3.43
C ALA A 132 12.51 -0.64 4.02
N ALA A 133 12.46 -0.50 5.35
CA ALA A 133 12.98 0.66 6.04
C ALA A 133 14.50 0.83 5.83
N GLN A 134 15.27 -0.27 5.81
CA GLN A 134 16.71 -0.25 5.48
C GLN A 134 16.96 0.30 4.07
N ARG A 135 16.21 -0.14 3.05
CA ARG A 135 16.32 0.43 1.69
C ARG A 135 16.03 1.94 1.68
N SER A 136 14.94 2.37 2.30
CA SER A 136 14.56 3.78 2.38
C SER A 136 15.59 4.64 3.13
N ALA A 137 16.32 4.03 4.08
CA ALA A 137 17.41 4.67 4.81
C ALA A 137 18.79 4.59 4.10
N GLY A 138 18.87 4.02 2.90
CA GLY A 138 20.13 3.84 2.15
C GLY A 138 21.01 2.66 2.60
N GLN A 139 20.48 1.77 3.44
CA GLN A 139 21.16 0.60 4.01
C GLN A 139 20.87 -0.66 3.15
N ALA A 140 21.22 -0.60 1.87
CA ALA A 140 20.86 -1.64 0.90
C ALA A 140 21.55 -3.00 1.17
N ALA A 141 22.77 -2.98 1.72
CA ALA A 141 23.51 -4.20 2.04
C ALA A 141 22.86 -4.97 3.20
N GLU A 142 22.40 -4.24 4.21
CA GLU A 142 21.68 -4.76 5.38
C GLU A 142 20.33 -5.35 4.94
N ALA A 143 19.58 -4.63 4.11
CA ALA A 143 18.33 -5.14 3.53
C ALA A 143 18.55 -6.45 2.76
N THR A 144 19.61 -6.51 1.94
CA THR A 144 19.98 -7.71 1.18
C THR A 144 20.32 -8.88 2.09
N ALA A 145 20.97 -8.64 3.23
CA ALA A 145 21.28 -9.69 4.20
C ALA A 145 20.01 -10.29 4.84
N VAL A 146 19.01 -9.45 5.13
CA VAL A 146 17.69 -9.91 5.61
C VAL A 146 17.01 -10.78 4.54
N TYR A 147 17.02 -10.34 3.28
CA TYR A 147 16.41 -11.11 2.19
C TYR A 147 17.06 -12.47 1.96
N ARG A 148 18.39 -12.55 1.99
CA ARG A 148 19.09 -13.84 1.88
C ARG A 148 18.70 -14.81 3.00
N ARG A 149 18.56 -14.32 4.22
CA ARG A 149 18.14 -15.12 5.38
C ARG A 149 16.70 -15.65 5.20
N LEU A 150 15.77 -14.78 4.84
CA LEU A 150 14.36 -15.14 4.63
C LEU A 150 14.18 -16.10 3.44
N ALA A 151 14.89 -15.85 2.32
CA ALA A 151 14.82 -16.67 1.13
C ALA A 151 15.35 -18.10 1.35
N ALA A 152 16.32 -18.28 2.26
CA ALA A 152 16.92 -19.57 2.60
C ALA A 152 16.09 -20.41 3.59
N ALA A 153 14.99 -19.87 4.14
CA ALA A 153 14.18 -20.58 5.13
C ALA A 153 13.47 -21.83 4.52
N PRO A 154 13.60 -23.03 5.13
CA PRO A 154 13.12 -24.31 4.55
C PRO A 154 11.61 -24.43 4.30
N LEU A 155 10.80 -23.65 5.03
CA LEU A 155 9.34 -23.59 4.92
C LEU A 155 8.91 -22.14 4.62
N SER A 156 9.49 -21.53 3.58
CA SER A 156 9.15 -20.15 3.24
C SER A 156 7.72 -20.06 2.70
N GLY A 157 6.85 -19.44 3.49
CA GLY A 157 5.54 -18.95 3.06
C GLY A 157 5.66 -17.80 2.04
N PRO A 158 4.56 -17.06 1.79
CA PRO A 158 4.54 -15.91 0.89
C PRO A 158 5.68 -14.91 1.13
N GLU A 159 6.12 -14.74 2.38
CA GLU A 159 7.15 -13.80 2.79
C GLU A 159 8.54 -14.19 2.27
N GLY A 160 8.85 -15.50 2.16
CA GLY A 160 10.09 -15.94 1.54
C GLY A 160 10.07 -15.83 0.02
N GLU A 161 8.89 -15.90 -0.62
CA GLU A 161 8.74 -15.52 -2.03
C GLU A 161 9.01 -14.02 -2.23
N CYS A 162 8.54 -13.17 -1.31
CA CYS A 162 8.87 -11.74 -1.32
C CYS A 162 10.38 -11.51 -1.22
N ALA A 163 11.05 -12.19 -0.29
CA ALA A 163 12.50 -12.09 -0.17
C ALA A 163 13.26 -12.55 -1.43
N ARG A 164 12.82 -13.65 -2.06
CA ARG A 164 13.37 -14.10 -3.35
C ARG A 164 13.11 -13.08 -4.47
N ALA A 165 11.94 -12.44 -4.47
CA ALA A 165 11.61 -11.42 -5.45
C ALA A 165 12.51 -10.18 -5.32
N GLU A 166 12.80 -9.72 -4.10
CA GLU A 166 13.73 -8.60 -3.87
C GLU A 166 15.16 -8.91 -4.32
N LEU A 167 15.63 -10.14 -4.08
CA LEU A 167 16.91 -10.61 -4.59
C LEU A 167 16.91 -10.69 -6.12
N TRP A 168 15.82 -11.16 -6.73
CA TRP A 168 15.67 -11.23 -8.18
C TRP A 168 15.66 -9.85 -8.83
N ILE A 169 14.97 -8.85 -8.25
CA ILE A 169 14.96 -7.47 -8.75
C ILE A 169 16.38 -6.89 -8.81
N SER A 170 17.21 -7.23 -7.83
CA SER A 170 18.60 -6.76 -7.74
C SER A 170 19.53 -7.47 -8.74
N ASP A 171 19.22 -8.73 -9.09
CA ASP A 171 20.06 -9.57 -9.96
C ASP A 171 19.20 -10.61 -10.72
N PRO A 172 18.51 -10.21 -11.81
CA PRO A 172 17.48 -11.02 -12.48
C PRO A 172 18.10 -12.10 -13.40
N ARG A 173 18.80 -13.08 -12.83
CA ARG A 173 19.49 -14.17 -13.56
C ARG A 173 18.63 -15.41 -13.80
N SER A 174 17.43 -15.46 -13.24
CA SER A 174 16.54 -16.62 -13.26
C SER A 174 15.09 -16.19 -13.53
N ALA A 175 14.17 -17.14 -13.60
CA ALA A 175 12.75 -16.82 -13.68
C ALA A 175 12.30 -16.00 -12.46
N CYS A 176 11.41 -15.03 -12.69
CA CYS A 176 10.84 -14.24 -11.60
C CYS A 176 10.10 -15.15 -10.62
N PRO A 177 10.37 -15.08 -9.31
CA PRO A 177 9.74 -15.95 -8.31
C PRO A 177 8.28 -15.59 -8.03
N LYS A 178 7.81 -14.44 -8.53
CA LYS A 178 6.44 -13.95 -8.41
C LYS A 178 5.85 -13.67 -9.79
N PRO A 179 4.51 -13.64 -9.93
CA PRO A 179 3.86 -13.09 -11.13
C PRO A 179 4.44 -11.72 -11.45
N LEU A 180 4.82 -11.50 -12.71
CA LEU A 180 5.42 -10.26 -13.19
C LEU A 180 4.59 -9.71 -14.34
N VAL A 181 4.24 -8.43 -14.28
CA VAL A 181 3.64 -7.70 -15.39
C VAL A 181 4.44 -6.43 -15.66
N HIS A 182 4.60 -6.12 -16.95
CA HIS A 182 5.27 -4.90 -17.38
C HIS A 182 4.24 -3.79 -17.57
N CYS A 183 4.46 -2.66 -16.90
CA CYS A 183 3.68 -1.43 -17.04
C CYS A 183 4.21 -0.67 -18.25
N VAL A 184 3.51 -0.78 -19.37
CA VAL A 184 3.90 -0.12 -20.61
C VAL A 184 3.77 1.39 -20.47
N ARG A 185 4.72 2.13 -21.06
CA ARG A 185 4.62 3.59 -21.15
C ARG A 185 3.75 3.98 -22.34
N ALA A 186 2.68 4.72 -22.07
CA ALA A 186 1.79 5.28 -23.06
C ALA A 186 2.51 6.38 -23.87
N GLY A 187 2.40 6.30 -25.20
CA GLY A 187 2.84 7.39 -26.08
C GLY A 187 1.86 8.56 -26.08
N GLU A 188 0.57 8.26 -25.90
CA GLU A 188 -0.55 9.22 -25.84
C GLU A 188 -1.49 8.81 -24.70
N LYS A 189 -2.21 9.79 -24.13
CA LYS A 189 -3.20 9.54 -23.07
C LYS A 189 -4.41 8.80 -23.65
N PRO A 190 -4.91 7.74 -23.00
CA PRO A 190 -6.14 7.09 -23.44
C PRO A 190 -7.34 8.01 -23.20
N PHE A 191 -8.36 7.89 -24.02
CA PHE A 191 -9.62 8.59 -23.82
C PHE A 191 -10.50 7.75 -22.89
N LEU A 192 -10.62 8.18 -21.63
CA LEU A 192 -11.40 7.44 -20.63
C LEU A 192 -12.90 7.45 -20.94
N ASP A 193 -13.37 6.40 -21.62
CA ASP A 193 -14.77 6.19 -21.95
C ASP A 193 -15.28 4.77 -21.66
N GLY A 194 -14.38 3.90 -21.17
CA GLY A 194 -14.66 2.51 -20.81
C GLY A 194 -14.61 1.53 -21.99
N LYS A 195 -14.31 1.94 -23.22
CA LYS A 195 -14.33 1.03 -24.38
C LYS A 195 -13.04 0.25 -24.61
N LEU A 196 -11.91 0.75 -24.09
CA LEU A 196 -10.58 0.15 -24.22
C LEU A 196 -10.13 -0.06 -25.68
N ASP A 197 -10.57 0.80 -26.60
CA ASP A 197 -10.20 0.74 -28.03
C ASP A 197 -8.96 1.59 -28.37
N ASP A 198 -8.47 2.40 -27.44
CA ASP A 198 -7.20 3.14 -27.58
C ASP A 198 -6.00 2.20 -27.84
N ALA A 199 -5.04 2.70 -28.64
CA ALA A 199 -3.81 1.98 -28.98
C ALA A 199 -3.01 1.54 -27.74
N LEU A 200 -3.11 2.27 -26.64
CA LEU A 200 -2.48 1.93 -25.36
C LEU A 200 -2.90 0.53 -24.90
N TRP A 201 -4.19 0.24 -24.89
CA TRP A 201 -4.74 -1.00 -24.35
C TRP A 201 -4.41 -2.22 -25.20
N GLN A 202 -4.23 -2.02 -26.50
CA GLN A 202 -3.77 -3.07 -27.41
C GLN A 202 -2.29 -3.46 -27.17
N SER A 203 -1.49 -2.54 -26.62
CA SER A 203 -0.08 -2.76 -26.30
C SER A 203 0.16 -3.25 -24.85
N ALA A 204 -0.77 -2.94 -23.95
CA ALA A 204 -0.67 -3.26 -22.53
C ALA A 204 -0.69 -4.78 -22.29
N ARG A 205 0.07 -5.22 -21.28
CA ARG A 205 0.12 -6.64 -20.91
C ARG A 205 -1.10 -7.03 -20.10
N THR A 206 -1.74 -8.12 -20.47
CA THR A 206 -2.94 -8.60 -19.78
C THR A 206 -2.59 -9.38 -18.52
N MET A 207 -3.27 -9.03 -17.44
CA MET A 207 -3.26 -9.73 -16.16
C MET A 207 -4.51 -10.60 -16.11
N GLN A 208 -4.35 -11.89 -16.41
CA GLN A 208 -5.45 -12.86 -16.32
C GLN A 208 -5.84 -13.05 -14.84
N LEU A 209 -7.12 -12.86 -14.53
CA LEU A 209 -7.65 -13.13 -13.20
C LEU A 209 -8.24 -14.54 -13.18
N GLN A 210 -7.81 -15.34 -12.20
CA GLN A 210 -8.23 -16.74 -12.09
C GLN A 210 -8.74 -17.03 -10.69
N SER A 211 -9.78 -17.85 -10.59
CA SER A 211 -10.21 -18.41 -9.32
C SER A 211 -9.18 -19.43 -8.80
N ARG A 212 -9.21 -19.70 -7.49
CA ARG A 212 -8.26 -20.62 -6.86
C ARG A 212 -8.24 -22.01 -7.49
N TYR A 213 -9.39 -22.49 -7.96
CA TYR A 213 -9.57 -23.83 -8.52
C TYR A 213 -9.80 -23.83 -10.04
N GLY A 214 -9.77 -22.66 -10.69
CA GLY A 214 -10.00 -22.53 -12.13
C GLY A 214 -11.45 -22.77 -12.56
N GLU A 215 -12.41 -22.63 -11.64
CA GLU A 215 -13.84 -22.91 -11.85
C GLU A 215 -14.62 -21.67 -12.35
N ASP A 216 -13.93 -20.77 -13.05
CA ASP A 216 -14.41 -19.43 -13.43
C ASP A 216 -14.46 -19.19 -14.94
N GLU A 217 -14.40 -20.27 -15.74
CA GLU A 217 -14.50 -20.23 -17.21
C GLU A 217 -15.77 -19.51 -17.71
N ALA A 218 -16.86 -19.53 -16.92
CA ALA A 218 -18.12 -18.89 -17.27
C ALA A 218 -18.11 -17.36 -17.11
N TRP A 219 -17.11 -16.79 -16.42
CA TRP A 219 -17.05 -15.37 -16.13
C TRP A 219 -15.59 -14.86 -16.09
N PRO A 220 -14.82 -15.02 -17.18
CA PRO A 220 -13.43 -14.61 -17.22
C PRO A 220 -13.27 -13.11 -17.01
N ALA A 221 -12.14 -12.73 -16.42
CA ALA A 221 -11.77 -11.33 -16.24
C ALA A 221 -10.28 -11.11 -16.53
N VAL A 222 -9.98 -9.95 -17.11
CA VAL A 222 -8.62 -9.48 -17.36
C VAL A 222 -8.47 -8.07 -16.86
N ALA A 223 -7.28 -7.75 -16.36
CA ALA A 223 -6.89 -6.40 -16.01
C ALA A 223 -5.66 -5.97 -16.82
N LEU A 224 -5.48 -4.66 -16.99
CA LEU A 224 -4.37 -4.06 -17.70
C LEU A 224 -3.85 -2.87 -16.88
N LEU A 225 -2.53 -2.68 -16.91
CA LEU A 225 -1.85 -1.54 -16.32
C LEU A 225 -0.94 -0.89 -17.37
N ALA A 226 -0.98 0.42 -17.40
CA ALA A 226 -0.13 1.26 -18.22
C ALA A 226 0.12 2.58 -17.50
N ARG A 227 1.01 3.43 -18.01
CA ARG A 227 1.27 4.75 -17.42
C ARG A 227 1.78 5.74 -18.43
N ASP A 228 1.64 7.02 -18.17
CA ASP A 228 2.47 8.06 -18.79
C ASP A 228 3.39 8.71 -17.74
N ASP A 229 3.73 9.99 -17.87
CA ASP A 229 4.54 10.69 -16.88
C ASP A 229 3.70 11.30 -15.74
N GLU A 230 2.38 11.35 -15.87
CA GLU A 230 1.44 11.99 -14.95
C GLU A 230 0.49 10.99 -14.25
N PHE A 231 0.07 9.93 -14.95
CA PHE A 231 -0.95 8.99 -14.50
C PHE A 231 -0.49 7.54 -14.62
N LEU A 232 -0.90 6.73 -13.64
CA LEU A 232 -1.04 5.30 -13.76
C LEU A 232 -2.46 5.01 -14.28
N TYR A 233 -2.54 4.31 -15.40
CA TYR A 233 -3.79 3.86 -15.99
C TYR A 233 -4.08 2.41 -15.60
N PHE A 234 -5.29 2.16 -15.12
CA PHE A 234 -5.81 0.83 -14.83
C PHE A 234 -7.04 0.58 -15.69
N ALA A 235 -7.13 -0.59 -16.30
CA ALA A 235 -8.34 -1.02 -16.98
C ALA A 235 -8.67 -2.47 -16.68
N ALA A 236 -9.94 -2.83 -16.83
CA ALA A 236 -10.34 -4.22 -16.74
C ALA A 236 -11.55 -4.52 -17.63
N VAL A 237 -11.63 -5.77 -18.08
CA VAL A 237 -12.78 -6.36 -18.76
C VAL A 237 -13.25 -7.54 -17.93
N CYS A 238 -14.51 -7.49 -17.50
CA CYS A 238 -15.11 -8.48 -16.62
C CYS A 238 -16.37 -9.05 -17.27
N THR A 239 -16.35 -10.33 -17.64
CA THR A 239 -17.55 -11.03 -18.09
C THR A 239 -18.54 -11.13 -16.94
N ARG A 240 -19.79 -10.73 -17.15
CA ARG A 240 -20.85 -10.75 -16.15
C ARG A 240 -21.08 -12.18 -15.67
N VAL A 241 -21.23 -12.32 -14.36
CA VAL A 241 -21.47 -13.60 -13.72
C VAL A 241 -22.89 -14.09 -14.04
N PRO A 242 -23.06 -15.32 -14.54
CA PRO A 242 -24.39 -15.88 -14.79
C PRO A 242 -25.28 -15.84 -13.54
N GLY A 243 -26.50 -15.32 -13.69
CA GLY A 243 -27.49 -15.25 -12.61
C GLY A 243 -27.30 -14.11 -11.60
N MET A 244 -26.20 -13.35 -11.68
CA MET A 244 -26.01 -12.15 -10.88
C MET A 244 -26.75 -10.95 -11.50
N GLN A 245 -27.31 -10.10 -10.65
CA GLN A 245 -28.01 -8.89 -11.10
C GLN A 245 -27.04 -7.70 -11.21
N TYR A 246 -27.12 -7.01 -12.35
CA TYR A 246 -26.29 -5.85 -12.67
C TYR A 246 -27.18 -4.65 -12.92
N GLU A 247 -27.59 -4.00 -11.83
CA GLU A 247 -28.41 -2.81 -11.88
C GLU A 247 -27.59 -1.62 -12.37
N ALA A 248 -28.15 -0.85 -13.31
CA ALA A 248 -27.59 0.44 -13.66
C ALA A 248 -27.69 1.39 -12.45
N SER A 249 -26.67 2.21 -12.24
CA SER A 249 -26.79 3.33 -11.30
C SER A 249 -27.48 4.51 -11.97
N ALA A 250 -28.40 5.14 -11.25
CA ALA A 250 -28.93 6.45 -11.60
C ALA A 250 -28.25 7.52 -10.74
N GLY A 251 -27.65 8.52 -11.37
CA GLY A 251 -27.08 9.69 -10.69
C GLY A 251 -25.55 9.67 -10.53
N PRO A 252 -25.00 10.73 -9.89
CA PRO A 252 -23.55 10.90 -9.75
C PRO A 252 -22.93 9.82 -8.85
N ARG A 253 -21.67 9.51 -9.11
CA ARG A 253 -20.87 8.61 -8.27
C ARG A 253 -20.72 9.19 -6.86
N PRO A 254 -21.19 8.51 -5.80
CA PRO A 254 -20.89 8.89 -4.44
C PRO A 254 -19.44 8.54 -4.09
N ARG A 255 -18.88 9.30 -3.17
CA ARG A 255 -17.57 9.00 -2.58
C ARG A 255 -17.70 7.87 -1.55
N ASP A 256 -16.70 7.01 -1.46
CA ASP A 256 -16.63 5.93 -0.46
C ASP A 256 -17.88 5.04 -0.44
N ALA A 257 -18.32 4.63 -1.63
CA ALA A 257 -19.55 3.85 -1.78
C ALA A 257 -19.45 2.48 -1.10
N ASP A 258 -20.57 1.96 -0.58
CA ASP A 258 -20.63 0.55 -0.17
C ASP A 258 -20.69 -0.36 -1.41
N LEU A 259 -19.61 -1.14 -1.59
CA LEU A 259 -19.42 -2.06 -2.70
C LEU A 259 -19.66 -3.54 -2.30
N SER A 260 -19.91 -3.83 -1.02
CA SER A 260 -19.88 -5.19 -0.46
C SER A 260 -20.85 -6.19 -1.13
N GLY A 261 -21.96 -5.71 -1.66
CA GLY A 261 -22.96 -6.50 -2.38
C GLY A 261 -22.85 -6.45 -3.91
N ARG A 262 -21.75 -5.91 -4.47
CA ARG A 262 -21.58 -5.69 -5.91
C ARG A 262 -20.40 -6.49 -6.46
N ASP A 263 -20.46 -6.81 -7.75
CA ASP A 263 -19.33 -7.34 -8.51
C ASP A 263 -18.28 -6.25 -8.60
N GLN A 264 -17.12 -6.50 -7.98
CA GLN A 264 -16.12 -5.47 -7.73
C GLN A 264 -14.71 -5.96 -8.01
N LEU A 265 -13.86 -5.02 -8.41
CA LEU A 265 -12.43 -5.16 -8.57
C LEU A 265 -11.71 -4.45 -7.43
N GLU A 266 -10.56 -4.98 -7.02
CA GLU A 266 -9.60 -4.30 -6.17
C GLU A 266 -8.23 -4.27 -6.83
N LEU A 267 -7.64 -3.09 -6.95
CA LEU A 267 -6.24 -2.87 -7.30
C LEU A 267 -5.48 -2.52 -6.02
N LEU A 268 -4.47 -3.31 -5.68
CA LEU A 268 -3.53 -3.04 -4.59
C LEU A 268 -2.18 -2.66 -5.17
N LEU A 269 -1.59 -1.57 -4.67
CA LEU A 269 -0.27 -1.07 -5.07
C LEU A 269 0.60 -0.87 -3.84
N ASP A 270 1.73 -1.56 -3.80
CA ASP A 270 2.80 -1.42 -2.79
C ASP A 270 4.02 -0.78 -3.46
N VAL A 271 4.28 0.50 -3.19
CA VAL A 271 5.22 1.33 -3.95
C VAL A 271 6.66 1.21 -3.48
N ASN A 272 6.89 0.72 -2.25
CA ASN A 272 8.24 0.47 -1.73
C ASN A 272 8.56 -1.01 -1.51
N ARG A 273 7.60 -1.91 -1.70
CA ARG A 273 7.71 -3.36 -1.48
C ARG A 273 8.08 -3.68 -0.04
N ASP A 274 7.33 -3.10 0.89
CA ASP A 274 7.34 -3.52 2.29
C ASP A 274 6.52 -4.80 2.52
N TRP A 275 5.69 -5.18 1.53
CA TRP A 275 4.84 -6.37 1.50
C TRP A 275 3.82 -6.45 2.64
N SER A 276 3.47 -5.30 3.21
CA SER A 276 2.60 -5.16 4.37
C SER A 276 1.53 -4.07 4.18
N SER A 277 1.90 -2.98 3.53
CA SER A 277 1.08 -1.81 3.28
C SER A 277 0.84 -1.62 1.78
N TYR A 278 -0.23 -0.91 1.44
CA TYR A 278 -0.64 -0.70 0.05
C TYR A 278 -1.64 0.44 -0.06
N TYR A 279 -1.67 1.08 -1.23
CA TYR A 279 -2.86 1.76 -1.72
C TYR A 279 -3.86 0.70 -2.19
N ARG A 280 -5.12 0.85 -1.80
CA ARG A 280 -6.23 0.04 -2.29
C ARG A 280 -7.18 0.96 -3.07
N PHE A 281 -7.44 0.60 -4.32
CA PHE A 281 -8.51 1.17 -5.12
C PHE A 281 -9.54 0.09 -5.39
N GLN A 282 -10.81 0.37 -5.08
CA GLN A 282 -11.91 -0.54 -5.33
C GLN A 282 -12.85 0.08 -6.36
N PHE A 283 -13.38 -0.77 -7.22
CA PHE A 283 -14.29 -0.36 -8.26
C PHE A 283 -15.38 -1.39 -8.45
N ASP A 284 -16.65 -0.99 -8.51
CA ASP A 284 -17.72 -1.91 -8.90
C ASP A 284 -18.16 -1.72 -10.37
N GLN A 285 -19.01 -2.63 -10.83
CA GLN A 285 -19.58 -2.60 -12.19
C GLN A 285 -20.34 -1.30 -12.55
N ARG A 286 -20.77 -0.50 -11.56
CA ARG A 286 -21.43 0.81 -11.78
C ARG A 286 -20.40 1.93 -11.95
N GLY A 287 -19.12 1.61 -11.75
CA GLY A 287 -18.03 2.55 -11.66
C GLY A 287 -17.96 3.25 -10.31
N PHE A 288 -18.66 2.79 -9.27
CA PHE A 288 -18.52 3.37 -7.93
C PHE A 288 -17.21 2.93 -7.30
N THR A 289 -16.63 3.80 -6.47
CA THR A 289 -15.28 3.62 -5.95
C THR A 289 -15.19 3.77 -4.45
N ALA A 290 -14.16 3.15 -3.88
CA ALA A 290 -13.70 3.34 -2.52
C ALA A 290 -12.18 3.16 -2.51
N GLU A 291 -11.49 3.97 -1.71
CA GLU A 291 -10.03 3.94 -1.64
C GLU A 291 -9.53 3.82 -0.20
N ALA A 292 -8.30 3.33 -0.03
CA ALA A 292 -7.62 3.41 1.25
C ALA A 292 -6.10 3.45 1.06
N CYS A 293 -5.40 4.16 1.92
CA CYS A 293 -3.93 4.18 1.98
C CYS A 293 -3.48 3.53 3.28
N ALA A 294 -2.69 2.45 3.21
CA ALA A 294 -2.20 1.73 4.40
C ALA A 294 -3.31 1.38 5.42
N GLY A 295 -4.51 1.08 4.93
CA GLY A 295 -5.70 0.76 5.73
C GLY A 295 -6.50 1.98 6.23
N ASP A 296 -6.06 3.20 5.92
CA ASP A 296 -6.83 4.41 6.16
C ASP A 296 -7.82 4.70 5.01
N ALA A 297 -9.11 4.51 5.28
CA ALA A 297 -10.19 4.81 4.36
C ALA A 297 -10.54 6.31 4.28
N ALA A 298 -9.90 7.17 5.08
CA ALA A 298 -10.06 8.61 4.94
C ALA A 298 -9.21 9.17 3.78
N TRP A 299 -8.23 8.40 3.28
CA TRP A 299 -7.43 8.79 2.12
C TRP A 299 -8.28 8.83 0.86
N ASN A 300 -8.29 9.99 0.24
CA ASN A 300 -9.34 10.38 -0.68
C ASN A 300 -8.74 11.15 -1.87
N PRO A 301 -8.00 10.46 -2.77
CA PRO A 301 -7.37 11.10 -3.92
C PRO A 301 -8.41 11.57 -4.95
N THR A 302 -8.08 12.58 -5.74
CA THR A 302 -8.86 12.93 -6.93
C THR A 302 -8.29 12.17 -8.13
N TYR A 303 -9.13 11.42 -8.83
CA TYR A 303 -8.75 10.64 -10.00
C TYR A 303 -9.96 10.40 -10.91
N HIS A 304 -9.73 9.92 -12.12
CA HIS A 304 -10.77 9.77 -13.13
C HIS A 304 -11.12 8.29 -13.32
N VAL A 305 -12.40 7.98 -13.50
CA VAL A 305 -12.87 6.62 -13.79
C VAL A 305 -14.04 6.68 -14.78
N ALA A 306 -13.95 5.87 -15.83
CA ALA A 306 -15.01 5.62 -16.79
C ALA A 306 -15.39 4.14 -16.77
N THR A 307 -16.65 3.85 -17.06
CA THR A 307 -17.17 2.48 -17.18
C THR A 307 -18.02 2.35 -18.40
N ALA A 308 -17.91 1.23 -19.08
CA ALA A 308 -18.82 0.83 -20.13
C ALA A 308 -19.19 -0.65 -19.95
N GLY A 309 -19.94 -1.19 -20.90
CA GLY A 309 -20.35 -2.57 -20.89
C GLY A 309 -21.63 -2.80 -21.66
N ASP A 310 -21.99 -4.07 -21.74
CA ASP A 310 -23.22 -4.56 -22.36
C ASP A 310 -23.84 -5.65 -21.48
N GLU A 311 -24.72 -6.46 -22.05
CA GLU A 311 -25.38 -7.57 -21.33
C GLU A 311 -24.42 -8.71 -20.96
N ARG A 312 -23.22 -8.78 -21.56
CA ARG A 312 -22.25 -9.86 -21.38
C ARG A 312 -21.07 -9.47 -20.51
N GLN A 313 -20.62 -8.22 -20.57
CA GLN A 313 -19.46 -7.77 -19.82
C GLN A 313 -19.63 -6.36 -19.28
N TRP A 314 -18.78 -6.00 -18.34
CA TRP A 314 -18.57 -4.63 -17.90
C TRP A 314 -17.08 -4.33 -17.91
N THR A 315 -16.77 -3.06 -18.14
CA THR A 315 -15.40 -2.57 -18.26
C THR A 315 -15.20 -1.36 -17.37
N ILE A 316 -13.95 -1.14 -16.99
CA ILE A 316 -13.54 0.04 -16.27
C ILE A 316 -12.22 0.55 -16.81
N GLU A 317 -12.07 1.87 -16.81
CA GLU A 317 -10.81 2.56 -17.03
C GLU A 317 -10.64 3.60 -15.93
N ALA A 318 -9.45 3.70 -15.36
CA ALA A 318 -9.10 4.65 -14.34
C ALA A 318 -7.77 5.32 -14.67
N ALA A 319 -7.69 6.64 -14.48
CA ALA A 319 -6.43 7.38 -14.50
C ALA A 319 -6.14 7.92 -13.10
N ILE A 320 -5.15 7.31 -12.44
CA ILE A 320 -4.72 7.62 -11.08
C ILE A 320 -3.48 8.51 -11.16
N PRO A 321 -3.51 9.76 -10.67
CA PRO A 321 -2.33 10.61 -10.70
C PRO A 321 -1.14 9.97 -9.97
N LEU A 322 0.02 9.87 -10.61
CA LEU A 322 1.24 9.37 -9.99
C LEU A 322 1.64 10.20 -8.77
N SER A 323 1.36 11.51 -8.80
CA SER A 323 1.59 12.42 -7.67
C SER A 323 0.76 12.10 -6.43
N ALA A 324 -0.37 11.39 -6.58
CA ALA A 324 -1.16 10.89 -5.46
C ALA A 324 -0.53 9.66 -4.79
N LEU A 325 0.32 8.92 -5.51
CA LEU A 325 0.94 7.66 -5.06
C LEU A 325 2.38 7.85 -4.59
N THR A 326 3.15 8.68 -5.29
CA THR A 326 4.57 8.92 -5.05
C THR A 326 4.95 10.38 -5.32
N THR A 327 6.13 10.80 -4.86
CA THR A 327 6.63 12.16 -5.11
C THR A 327 7.27 12.36 -6.48
N ALA A 328 7.62 11.27 -7.15
CA ALA A 328 8.20 11.26 -8.49
C ALA A 328 7.68 10.05 -9.27
N ALA A 329 7.58 10.18 -10.59
CA ALA A 329 7.22 9.07 -11.47
C ALA A 329 8.25 7.94 -11.35
N PRO A 330 7.82 6.66 -11.32
CA PRO A 330 8.73 5.53 -11.28
C PRO A 330 9.67 5.52 -12.50
N PRO A 331 10.99 5.43 -12.30
CA PRO A 331 11.92 5.30 -13.43
C PRO A 331 11.76 3.92 -14.10
N ARG A 332 12.26 3.82 -15.33
CA ARG A 332 12.37 2.54 -16.03
C ARG A 332 13.10 1.49 -15.19
N GLY A 333 12.54 0.30 -15.10
CA GLY A 333 13.04 -0.81 -14.29
C GLY A 333 12.66 -0.74 -12.81
N ALA A 334 12.02 0.34 -12.34
CA ALA A 334 11.40 0.34 -11.02
C ALA A 334 10.34 -0.75 -10.92
N CYS A 335 10.13 -1.28 -9.72
CA CYS A 335 9.13 -2.32 -9.46
C CYS A 335 8.24 -1.89 -8.30
N TRP A 336 6.93 -2.05 -8.44
CA TRP A 336 5.98 -2.01 -7.33
C TRP A 336 5.46 -3.42 -7.07
N GLY A 337 5.01 -3.67 -5.84
CA GLY A 337 4.13 -4.79 -5.55
C GLY A 337 2.74 -4.46 -6.10
N ALA A 338 2.10 -5.42 -6.76
CA ALA A 338 0.74 -5.23 -7.27
C ALA A 338 -0.11 -6.47 -7.07
N ALA A 339 -1.40 -6.27 -6.80
CA ALA A 339 -2.39 -7.33 -6.84
C ALA A 339 -3.68 -6.80 -7.46
N VAL A 340 -4.33 -7.63 -8.27
CA VAL A 340 -5.67 -7.35 -8.79
C VAL A 340 -6.59 -8.49 -8.39
N LYS A 341 -7.75 -8.15 -7.88
CA LYS A 341 -8.76 -9.09 -7.41
C LYS A 341 -10.09 -8.74 -8.04
N ARG A 342 -10.90 -9.75 -8.33
CA ARG A 342 -12.33 -9.61 -8.56
C ARG A 342 -13.08 -10.37 -7.48
N ILE A 343 -14.10 -9.76 -6.91
CA ILE A 343 -14.97 -10.35 -5.90
C ILE A 343 -16.39 -10.27 -6.46
N ALA A 344 -17.00 -11.43 -6.71
CA ALA A 344 -18.41 -11.55 -7.05
C ALA A 344 -19.15 -12.12 -5.83
N PRO A 345 -19.82 -11.27 -5.03
CA PRO A 345 -20.48 -11.68 -3.79
C PRO A 345 -21.45 -12.86 -4.00
N GLY A 346 -21.34 -13.87 -3.15
CA GLY A 346 -22.14 -15.10 -3.24
C GLY A 346 -21.72 -16.08 -4.34
N VAL A 347 -20.77 -15.72 -5.21
CA VAL A 347 -20.34 -16.55 -6.34
C VAL A 347 -18.90 -17.02 -6.13
N GLY A 348 -17.95 -16.10 -5.99
CA GLY A 348 -16.55 -16.47 -5.98
C GLY A 348 -15.61 -15.28 -6.08
N LYS A 349 -14.32 -15.58 -6.19
CA LYS A 349 -13.28 -14.57 -6.30
C LYS A 349 -12.20 -15.00 -7.30
N GLN A 350 -11.66 -14.05 -8.04
CA GLN A 350 -10.53 -14.22 -8.95
C GLN A 350 -9.37 -13.32 -8.53
N SER A 351 -8.15 -13.70 -8.85
CA SER A 351 -6.96 -12.87 -8.61
C SER A 351 -5.92 -13.00 -9.71
N TRP A 352 -5.14 -11.95 -9.91
CA TRP A 352 -3.93 -12.03 -10.72
C TRP A 352 -2.83 -12.77 -9.95
N GLY A 353 -2.37 -13.89 -10.52
CA GLY A 353 -1.37 -14.76 -9.90
C GLY A 353 -1.93 -15.75 -8.87
N ARG A 354 -1.05 -16.57 -8.30
CA ARG A 354 -1.39 -17.60 -7.30
C ARG A 354 -1.59 -16.98 -5.89
N ALA A 355 -2.57 -16.10 -5.72
CA ALA A 355 -2.91 -15.59 -4.39
C ALA A 355 -4.07 -16.39 -3.78
N ALA A 356 -3.73 -17.47 -3.05
CA ALA A 356 -4.67 -18.27 -2.29
C ALA A 356 -5.23 -17.57 -1.02
N SER A 357 -4.91 -16.29 -0.78
CA SER A 357 -5.54 -15.53 0.31
C SER A 357 -5.68 -14.05 -0.04
N PHE A 358 -6.92 -13.55 0.06
CA PHE A 358 -7.31 -12.17 -0.20
C PHE A 358 -6.74 -11.18 0.84
N GLU A 359 -6.08 -11.68 1.88
CA GLU A 359 -5.76 -10.93 3.09
C GLU A 359 -4.25 -10.72 3.32
N ASN A 360 -3.38 -11.40 2.56
CA ASN A 360 -1.92 -11.29 2.73
C ASN A 360 -1.28 -10.46 1.59
N ALA A 361 -0.73 -9.29 1.93
CA ALA A 361 0.03 -8.42 1.02
C ALA A 361 1.26 -9.13 0.41
N ALA A 362 1.85 -10.10 1.13
CA ALA A 362 2.96 -10.91 0.63
C ALA A 362 2.58 -11.81 -0.56
N ALA A 363 1.29 -11.95 -0.88
CA ALA A 363 0.83 -12.67 -2.07
C ALA A 363 0.82 -11.83 -3.36
N ALA A 364 1.14 -10.53 -3.28
CA ALA A 364 1.22 -9.65 -4.45
C ALA A 364 2.30 -10.12 -5.45
N GLY A 365 2.07 -9.80 -6.73
CA GLY A 365 3.05 -9.92 -7.81
C GLY A 365 3.88 -8.65 -7.96
N LEU A 366 4.65 -8.56 -9.04
CA LEU A 366 5.50 -7.42 -9.39
C LEU A 366 4.97 -6.67 -10.61
N LEU A 367 4.82 -5.36 -10.49
CA LEU A 367 4.57 -4.41 -11.56
C LEU A 367 5.89 -3.70 -11.90
N MET A 368 6.49 -4.01 -13.05
CA MET A 368 7.76 -3.42 -13.48
C MET A 368 7.54 -2.33 -14.55
N PHE A 369 8.08 -1.15 -14.33
CA PHE A 369 7.88 0.01 -15.22
C PHE A 369 8.83 -0.02 -16.42
N GLU A 370 8.30 0.14 -17.63
CA GLU A 370 9.09 0.21 -18.87
C GLU A 370 9.70 1.58 -19.18
#